data_AF-A0A662RTX8-F1
#
_entry.id   AF-A0A662RTX8-F1
#
_cell.length_a   1.000
_cell.length_b   1.000
_cell.length_c   1.000
_cell.angle_alpha   90.00
_cell.angle_beta   90.00
_cell.angle_gamma   90.00
#
_symmetry.space_group_name_H-M   'P 1'
#
loop_
_entity.id
_entity.type
_entity.pdbx_description
1 polymer ?
#
loop_
_entity_poly.entity_id
_entity_poly.type
_entity_poly.pdbx_seq_one_letter_code
_entity_poly.pdbx_strand_id
1 'polypeptide(L)'
;MEEESEEKIPRTFIMRVDDFNRESEAIFNEFEAIKEKYEKGEDVMDDLKRFRSKRPGIFALIDDIYHKEVEFEDKLERARIDDDKKQKMLEFKQRFAELADEIDLLVLGELGLGG
;
A
#
# COMPACT_ATOMS: atom_id res chain seq x y z
N MET A 1 -6.55 -32.03 19.34
CA MET A 1 -6.11 -31.41 18.07
C MET A 1 -7.36 -30.82 17.47
N GLU A 2 -7.67 -29.59 17.87
CA GLU A 2 -8.76 -28.81 17.28
C GLU A 2 -8.09 -27.95 16.21
N GLU A 3 -8.10 -28.44 14.97
CA GLU A 3 -7.86 -27.60 13.80
C GLU A 3 -9.13 -26.77 13.58
N GLU A 4 -9.32 -25.80 14.47
CA GLU A 4 -10.29 -24.73 14.24
C GLU A 4 -9.87 -24.02 12.96
N SER A 5 -10.86 -23.83 12.09
CA SER A 5 -10.69 -23.20 10.79
C SER A 5 -10.31 -21.73 10.99
N GLU A 6 -9.02 -21.47 11.20
CA GLU A 6 -8.43 -20.15 11.01
C GLU A 6 -8.84 -19.72 9.59
N GLU A 7 -9.60 -18.63 9.47
CA GLU A 7 -9.76 -17.92 8.21
C GLU A 7 -8.35 -17.70 7.65
N LYS A 8 -7.92 -18.59 6.74
CA LYS A 8 -6.54 -18.60 6.28
C LYS A 8 -6.31 -17.29 5.55
N ILE A 9 -5.62 -16.36 6.21
CA ILE A 9 -5.16 -15.14 5.56
C ILE A 9 -4.49 -15.58 4.26
N PRO A 10 -4.92 -15.05 3.11
CA PRO A 10 -4.42 -15.52 1.83
C PRO A 10 -2.90 -15.39 1.83
N ARG A 11 -2.19 -16.46 1.48
CA ARG A 11 -0.72 -16.45 1.41
C ARG A 11 -0.19 -15.29 0.56
N THR A 12 -0.96 -14.91 -0.46
CA THR A 12 -0.70 -13.75 -1.31
C THR A 12 -0.58 -12.44 -0.53
N PHE A 13 -1.37 -12.24 0.53
CA PHE A 13 -1.26 -11.07 1.39
C PHE A 13 0.07 -11.06 2.15
N ILE A 14 0.40 -12.18 2.81
CA ILE A 14 1.66 -12.33 3.56
C ILE A 14 2.87 -12.11 2.64
N MET A 15 2.83 -12.67 1.43
CA MET A 15 3.88 -12.46 0.42
C MET A 15 4.01 -10.99 0.02
N ARG A 16 2.90 -10.28 -0.22
CA ARG A 16 2.94 -8.85 -0.56
C ARG A 16 3.48 -7.98 0.59
N VAL A 17 3.14 -8.31 1.84
CA VAL A 17 3.70 -7.65 3.02
C VAL A 17 5.22 -7.87 3.09
N ASP A 18 5.67 -9.09 2.81
CA ASP A 18 7.10 -9.42 2.79
C ASP A 18 7.84 -8.71 1.66
N ASP A 19 7.28 -8.72 0.43
CA ASP A 19 7.82 -7.99 -0.72
C ASP A 19 7.86 -6.47 -0.46
N PHE A 20 6.81 -5.89 0.12
CA PHE A 20 6.79 -4.48 0.52
C PHE A 20 7.94 -4.17 1.48
N ASN A 21 8.14 -5.01 2.50
CA ASN A 21 9.19 -4.81 3.50
C ASN A 21 10.59 -5.02 2.92
N ARG A 22 10.74 -5.99 2.02
CA ARG A 22 12.01 -6.27 1.34
C ARG A 22 12.39 -5.16 0.36
N GLU A 23 11.42 -4.61 -0.36
CA GLU A 23 11.62 -3.52 -1.30
C GLU A 23 11.35 -2.14 -0.68
N SER A 24 11.22 -2.06 0.66
CA SER A 24 10.75 -0.84 1.33
C SER A 24 11.60 0.37 0.98
N GLU A 25 12.93 0.23 0.95
CA GLU A 25 13.80 1.35 0.59
C GLU A 25 13.56 1.86 -0.84
N ALA A 26 13.34 0.95 -1.79
CA ALA A 26 13.05 1.33 -3.17
C ALA A 26 11.67 1.98 -3.30
N ILE A 27 10.67 1.44 -2.59
CA ILE A 27 9.30 1.98 -2.57
C ILE A 27 9.29 3.37 -1.95
N PHE A 28 9.94 3.55 -0.80
CA PHE A 28 10.06 4.86 -0.13
C PHE A 28 10.76 5.86 -1.05
N ASN A 29 11.91 5.50 -1.63
CA ASN A 29 12.60 6.41 -2.55
C ASN A 29 11.74 6.81 -3.77
N GLU A 30 11.01 5.88 -4.37
CA GLU A 30 10.09 6.20 -5.48
C GLU A 30 8.97 7.13 -5.00
N PHE A 31 8.34 6.86 -3.86
CA PHE A 31 7.27 7.71 -3.32
C PHE A 31 7.76 9.06 -2.79
N GLU A 32 8.99 9.16 -2.28
CA GLU A 32 9.60 10.44 -1.91
C GLU A 32 9.81 11.31 -3.13
N ALA A 33 10.31 10.75 -4.23
CA ALA A 33 10.44 11.49 -5.48
C ALA A 33 9.08 11.97 -6.02
N ILE A 34 8.04 11.14 -5.89
CA ILE A 34 6.66 11.50 -6.26
C ILE A 34 6.16 12.62 -5.34
N LYS A 35 6.31 12.47 -4.02
CA LYS A 35 5.90 13.47 -3.05
C LYS A 35 6.58 14.81 -3.28
N GLU A 36 7.88 14.82 -3.55
CA GLU A 36 8.64 16.04 -3.84
C GLU A 36 8.11 16.79 -5.06
N LYS A 37 7.65 16.07 -6.09
CA LYS A 37 7.00 16.65 -7.27
C LYS A 37 5.62 17.21 -6.92
N TYR A 38 4.83 16.45 -6.17
CA TYR A 38 3.51 16.88 -5.70
C TYR A 38 3.60 18.18 -4.87
N GLU A 39 4.57 18.27 -3.96
CA GLU A 39 4.83 19.47 -3.15
C GLU A 39 5.26 20.68 -4.00
N LYS A 40 5.85 20.45 -5.18
CA LYS A 40 6.18 21.49 -6.17
C LYS A 40 4.99 21.88 -7.06
N GLY A 41 3.84 21.20 -6.91
CA GLY A 41 2.65 21.39 -7.74
C GLY A 41 2.75 20.74 -9.12
N GLU A 42 3.64 19.74 -9.29
CA GLU A 42 3.71 18.94 -10.51
C GLU A 42 2.68 17.81 -10.48
N ASP A 43 2.22 17.39 -11.67
CA ASP A 43 1.32 16.24 -11.81
C ASP A 43 2.09 14.93 -11.52
N VAL A 44 1.59 14.18 -10.53
CA VAL A 44 2.20 12.93 -10.06
C VAL A 44 1.45 11.69 -10.50
N MET A 45 0.34 11.86 -11.23
CA MET A 45 -0.55 10.79 -11.64
C MET A 45 0.15 9.79 -12.57
N ASP A 46 0.99 10.26 -13.51
CA ASP A 46 1.76 9.35 -14.39
C ASP A 46 2.80 8.54 -13.60
N ASP A 47 3.46 9.15 -12.62
CA ASP A 47 4.44 8.45 -11.78
C ASP A 47 3.76 7.39 -10.90
N LEU A 48 2.62 7.70 -10.29
CA LEU A 48 1.81 6.73 -9.54
C LEU A 48 1.32 5.57 -10.44
N LYS A 49 0.85 5.87 -11.65
CA LYS A 49 0.48 4.85 -12.66
C LYS A 49 1.65 3.95 -13.03
N ARG A 50 2.84 4.52 -13.23
CA ARG A 50 4.05 3.75 -13.52
C ARG A 50 4.43 2.86 -12.35
N PHE A 51 4.37 3.37 -11.12
CA PHE A 51 4.64 2.58 -9.92
C PHE A 51 3.69 1.38 -9.83
N ARG A 52 2.38 1.62 -9.98
CA ARG A 52 1.36 0.57 -10.02
C ARG A 52 1.63 -0.46 -11.10
N SER A 53 2.02 -0.02 -12.30
CA SER A 53 2.33 -0.91 -13.42
C SER A 53 3.56 -1.79 -13.16
N LYS A 54 4.57 -1.25 -12.47
CA LYS A 54 5.77 -2.01 -12.07
C LYS A 54 5.46 -3.00 -10.95
N ARG A 55 4.71 -2.57 -9.93
CA ARG A 55 4.47 -3.31 -8.69
C ARG A 55 2.98 -3.31 -8.32
N PRO A 56 2.12 -3.99 -9.09
CA PRO A 56 0.68 -3.95 -8.87
C PRO A 56 0.27 -4.57 -7.52
N GLY A 57 1.01 -5.57 -7.04
CA GLY A 57 0.74 -6.22 -5.74
C GLY A 57 1.03 -5.32 -4.54
N ILE A 58 2.09 -4.51 -4.62
CA ILE A 58 2.49 -3.56 -3.58
C ILE A 58 1.55 -2.35 -3.61
N PHE A 59 1.22 -1.86 -4.81
CA PHE A 59 0.26 -0.77 -4.95
C PHE A 59 -1.11 -1.12 -4.37
N ALA A 60 -1.64 -2.31 -4.69
CA ALA A 60 -2.90 -2.78 -4.09
C ALA A 60 -2.84 -2.87 -2.56
N LEU A 61 -1.66 -3.13 -2.02
CA LEU A 61 -1.46 -3.19 -0.58
C LEU A 61 -1.43 -1.80 0.04
N ILE A 62 -0.82 -0.82 -0.62
CA ILE A 62 -0.84 0.60 -0.23
C ILE A 62 -2.27 1.15 -0.28
N ASP A 63 -3.01 0.85 -1.34
CA ASP A 63 -4.44 1.17 -1.48
C ASP A 63 -5.26 0.60 -0.31
N ASP A 64 -5.11 -0.70 -0.01
CA ASP A 64 -5.78 -1.32 1.14
C ASP A 64 -5.39 -0.64 2.48
N ILE A 65 -4.15 -0.18 2.66
CA ILE A 65 -3.73 0.56 3.87
C ILE A 65 -4.47 1.89 4.02
N TYR A 66 -4.74 2.60 2.92
CA TYR A 66 -5.44 3.88 2.93
C TYR A 66 -6.96 3.72 3.04
N HIS A 67 -7.55 2.76 2.30
CA HIS A 67 -9.00 2.58 2.20
C HIS A 67 -9.59 1.58 3.21
N LYS A 68 -8.79 0.63 3.69
CA LYS A 68 -9.25 -0.47 4.56
C LYS A 68 -8.33 -0.68 5.75
N GLU A 69 -7.84 0.40 6.36
CA GLU A 69 -6.93 0.35 7.51
C GLU A 69 -7.37 -0.68 8.57
N VAL A 70 -8.63 -0.63 9.01
CA VAL A 70 -9.16 -1.54 10.04
C VAL A 70 -9.08 -3.01 9.61
N GLU A 71 -9.44 -3.33 8.36
CA GLU A 71 -9.35 -4.70 7.82
C GLU A 71 -7.88 -5.11 7.61
N PHE A 72 -7.03 -4.16 7.23
CA PHE A 72 -5.62 -4.38 7.00
C PHE A 72 -4.88 -4.70 8.31
N GLU A 73 -5.12 -3.93 9.37
CA GLU A 73 -4.55 -4.16 10.70
C GLU A 73 -5.01 -5.50 11.30
N ASP A 74 -6.31 -5.83 11.19
CA ASP A 74 -6.84 -7.13 11.62
C ASP A 74 -6.17 -8.29 10.84
N LYS A 75 -5.99 -8.15 9.52
CA LYS A 75 -5.25 -9.14 8.71
C LYS A 75 -3.79 -9.28 9.14
N LEU A 76 -3.10 -8.18 9.45
CA LEU A 76 -1.72 -8.21 9.94
C LEU A 76 -1.62 -8.92 11.29
N GLU A 77 -2.58 -8.70 12.18
CA GLU A 77 -2.66 -9.36 13.49
C GLU A 77 -2.93 -10.87 13.33
N ARG A 78 -3.94 -11.25 12.55
CA ARG A 78 -4.27 -12.65 12.26
C ARG A 78 -3.14 -13.39 11.55
N ALA A 79 -2.44 -12.72 10.64
CA ALA A 79 -1.28 -13.27 9.94
C ALA A 79 -0.01 -13.33 10.82
N ARG A 80 -0.06 -12.84 12.06
CA ARG A 80 1.08 -12.76 12.99
C ARG A 80 2.30 -12.12 12.35
N ILE A 81 2.09 -11.05 11.58
CA ILE A 81 3.17 -10.27 10.98
C ILE A 81 3.96 -9.59 12.11
N ASP A 82 5.28 -9.57 11.99
CA ASP A 82 6.16 -8.85 12.93
C ASP A 82 5.78 -7.38 13.05
N ASP A 83 5.78 -6.87 14.28
CA ASP A 83 5.50 -5.46 14.57
C ASP A 83 6.44 -4.51 13.80
N ASP A 84 7.70 -4.89 13.58
CA ASP A 84 8.65 -4.11 12.76
C ASP A 84 8.13 -3.89 11.33
N LYS A 85 7.61 -4.95 10.70
CA LYS A 85 7.02 -4.89 9.36
C LYS A 85 5.76 -4.02 9.36
N LYS A 86 4.92 -4.14 10.39
CA LYS A 86 3.70 -3.30 10.52
C LYS A 86 4.06 -1.83 10.68
N GLN A 87 5.03 -1.53 11.55
CA GLN A 87 5.51 -0.17 11.81
C GLN A 87 6.03 0.49 10.53
N LYS A 88 6.80 -0.24 9.71
CA LYS A 88 7.31 0.27 8.43
C LYS A 88 6.20 0.65 7.45
N MET A 89 5.11 -0.09 7.45
CA MET A 89 3.94 0.17 6.59
C MET A 89 3.13 1.37 7.09
N LEU A 90 2.98 1.50 8.41
CA LEU A 90 2.37 2.67 9.03
C LEU A 90 3.21 3.93 8.82
N GLU A 91 4.54 3.82 8.91
CA GLU A 91 5.46 4.92 8.61
C GLU A 91 5.29 5.38 7.16
N PHE A 92 5.25 4.44 6.21
CA PHE A 92 4.97 4.74 4.82
C PHE A 92 3.64 5.49 4.67
N LYS A 93 2.56 4.97 5.28
CA LYS A 93 1.24 5.59 5.24
C LYS A 93 1.29 7.04 5.71
N GLN A 94 1.90 7.29 6.86
CA GLN A 94 1.98 8.63 7.46
C GLN A 94 2.86 9.57 6.64
N ARG A 95 4.00 9.10 6.14
CA ARG A 95 4.96 9.91 5.38
C ARG A 95 4.39 10.36 4.03
N PHE A 96 3.59 9.51 3.40
CA PHE A 96 2.97 9.74 2.09
C PHE A 96 1.46 9.97 2.18
N ALA A 97 0.94 10.34 3.36
CA ALA A 97 -0.49 10.61 3.56
C ALA A 97 -1.00 11.70 2.60
N GLU A 98 -0.15 12.65 2.23
CA GLU A 98 -0.47 13.72 1.27
C GLU A 98 -0.71 13.20 -0.15
N LEU A 99 -0.13 12.05 -0.51
CA LEU A 99 -0.36 11.38 -1.79
C LEU A 99 -1.60 10.46 -1.75
N ALA A 100 -2.25 10.29 -0.59
CA ALA A 100 -3.39 9.40 -0.47
C ALA A 100 -4.56 9.84 -1.36
N ASP A 101 -4.86 11.15 -1.42
CA ASP A 101 -5.87 11.71 -2.32
C ASP A 101 -5.52 11.43 -3.79
N GLU A 102 -4.27 11.59 -4.20
CA GLU A 102 -3.84 11.30 -5.58
C GLU A 102 -3.95 9.81 -5.93
N ILE A 103 -3.65 8.93 -4.97
CA ILE A 103 -3.81 7.48 -5.12
C ILE A 103 -5.29 7.11 -5.25
N ASP A 104 -6.16 7.68 -4.42
CA ASP A 104 -7.61 7.47 -4.49
C ASP A 104 -8.17 7.98 -5.84
N LEU A 105 -7.81 9.20 -6.25
CA LEU A 105 -8.18 9.77 -7.53
C LEU A 105 -7.72 8.90 -8.70
N LEU A 106 -6.53 8.31 -8.61
CA LEU A 106 -6.03 7.38 -9.60
C LEU A 106 -6.91 6.13 -9.69
N VAL A 107 -7.23 5.50 -8.55
CA VAL A 107 -8.05 4.29 -8.50
C VAL A 107 -9.49 4.56 -8.96
N LEU A 108 -10.09 5.68 -8.53
CA LEU A 108 -11.41 6.13 -8.96
C LEU A 108 -11.46 6.43 -10.47
N GLY A 109 -10.43 7.08 -10.99
CA GLY A 109 -10.30 7.37 -12.42
C GLY A 109 -10.21 6.11 -13.27
N GLU A 110 -9.61 5.03 -12.75
CA GLU A 110 -9.50 3.74 -13.43
C GLU A 110 -10.77 2.88 -13.34
N LEU A 111 -11.57 3.04 -12.28
CA LEU A 111 -12.87 2.38 -12.16
C LEU A 111 -13.94 2.97 -13.08
N GLY A 112 -13.60 4.01 -13.86
CA GLY A 112 -14.54 4.66 -14.79
C GLY A 112 -15.62 5.46 -14.08
N LEU A 113 -15.44 5.78 -12.80
CA LEU A 113 -16.35 6.60 -12.00
C LEU A 113 -16.12 8.11 -12.17
N GLY A 114 -15.10 8.50 -12.95
CA GLY A 114 -14.80 9.89 -13.30
C GLY A 114 -15.62 10.41 -14.48
N GLY A 115 -16.96 10.34 -14.39
CA GLY A 115 -17.90 10.86 -15.38
C GLY A 115 -18.84 11.90 -14.80
#